data_AF-A0A9P1R7S3-F1
#
_entry.id   AF-A0A9P1R7S3-F1
#
_cell.length_a   1.000
_cell.length_b   1.000
_cell.length_c   1.000
_cell.angle_alpha   90.00
_cell.angle_beta   90.00
_cell.angle_gamma   90.00
#
_symmetry.space_group_name_H-M   'P 1'
#
loop_
_entity.id
_entity.type
_entity.pdbx_description
1 polymer ?
#
loop_
_entity_poly.entity_id
_entity_poly.type
_entity_poly.pdbx_seq_one_letter_code
_entity_poly.pdbx_strand_id
1 'polypeptide(L)'
;MTPACVPLRIEKGATFRDTMRIMQPSLVYRPITQIAPAAPVRLTIPGHGLPGTWLAWIDGVQGMPELNRARLRQLPHRVASIDDNTVEINLLSAVGLAPVGGQLIYQPPVDLAGAEVRMQIRDAPGGTVLMTLALGSGLEIAGAGTISREISASATAALEWSAAVYDVDVTYPDGTVHRYYSGPITVSRGGGCDG
;
A
#
# COMPACT_ATOMS: atom_id res chain seq x y z
N MET A 1 -2.46 18.22 -2.38
CA MET A 1 -2.43 16.99 -1.54
C MET A 1 -1.16 17.03 -0.72
N THR A 2 -1.22 16.75 0.58
CA THR A 2 0.00 16.61 1.40
C THR A 2 0.55 15.20 1.19
N PRO A 3 1.83 15.02 0.88
CA PRO A 3 2.41 13.69 0.72
C PRO A 3 2.35 12.90 2.02
N ALA A 4 2.21 11.58 1.92
CA ALA A 4 2.31 10.70 3.08
C ALA A 4 3.74 10.73 3.62
N CYS A 5 3.88 10.95 4.94
CA CYS A 5 5.17 10.88 5.63
C CYS A 5 5.39 9.46 6.17
N VAL A 6 6.25 8.67 5.52
CA VAL A 6 6.51 7.27 5.90
C VAL A 6 8.00 7.07 6.15
N PRO A 7 8.43 6.83 7.41
CA PRO A 7 9.83 6.52 7.70
C PRO A 7 10.27 5.19 7.09
N LEU A 8 11.47 5.15 6.49
CA LEU A 8 12.07 3.91 5.98
C LEU A 8 13.24 3.48 6.82
N ARG A 9 13.36 2.17 7.02
CA ARG A 9 14.50 1.53 7.67
C ARG A 9 15.15 0.58 6.67
N ILE A 10 16.41 0.84 6.35
CA ILE A 10 17.20 0.03 5.42
C ILE A 10 18.32 -0.63 6.21
N GLU A 11 18.48 -1.93 6.03
CA GLU A 11 19.59 -2.68 6.60
C GLU A 11 20.65 -2.90 5.52
N LYS A 12 21.89 -2.46 5.77
CA LYS A 12 22.99 -2.66 4.81
C LYS A 12 23.22 -4.14 4.56
N GLY A 13 23.30 -4.53 3.29
CA GLY A 13 23.53 -5.92 2.88
C GLY A 13 22.27 -6.78 2.82
N ALA A 14 21.10 -6.23 3.16
CA ALA A 14 19.82 -6.89 2.95
C ALA A 14 19.03 -6.20 1.83
N THR A 15 18.26 -6.97 1.08
CA THR A 15 17.32 -6.41 0.10
C THR A 15 16.19 -5.69 0.84
N PHE A 16 16.04 -4.40 0.61
CA PHE A 16 14.90 -3.63 1.08
C PHE A 16 13.79 -3.74 0.04
N ARG A 17 12.60 -4.24 0.43
CA ARG A 17 11.45 -4.34 -0.46
C ARG A 17 10.16 -3.95 0.27
N ASP A 18 9.35 -3.11 -0.36
CA ASP A 18 8.01 -2.78 0.11
C ASP A 18 7.05 -2.41 -1.03
N THR A 19 5.83 -2.01 -0.66
CA THR A 19 4.78 -1.63 -1.61
C THR A 19 4.07 -0.37 -1.16
N MET A 20 4.05 0.61 -2.05
CA MET A 20 3.35 1.88 -1.90
C MET A 20 1.98 1.79 -2.56
N ARG A 21 0.94 2.29 -1.87
CA ARG A 21 -0.45 2.30 -2.35
C ARG A 21 -0.94 3.74 -2.47
N ILE A 22 -1.14 4.15 -3.71
CA ILE A 22 -1.60 5.48 -4.07
C ILE A 22 -3.11 5.42 -4.31
N MET A 23 -3.85 6.15 -3.48
CA MET A 23 -5.32 6.14 -3.47
C MET A 23 -5.88 7.50 -3.88
N GLN A 24 -7.04 7.49 -4.52
CA GLN A 24 -7.81 8.70 -4.80
C GLN A 24 -8.50 9.20 -3.52
N PRO A 25 -8.74 10.51 -3.36
CA PRO A 25 -9.30 11.04 -2.12
C PRO A 25 -10.75 10.63 -1.87
N SER A 26 -11.53 10.38 -2.92
CA SER A 26 -12.94 10.00 -2.84
C SER A 26 -13.14 8.58 -2.31
N LEU A 27 -14.18 8.37 -1.51
CA LEU A 27 -14.60 7.03 -1.10
C LEU A 27 -15.55 6.41 -2.12
N VAL A 28 -15.35 5.13 -2.38
CA VAL A 28 -16.27 4.27 -3.12
C VAL A 28 -16.94 3.31 -2.14
N TYR A 29 -18.24 3.10 -2.34
CA TYR A 29 -19.08 2.22 -1.55
C TYR A 29 -19.65 1.15 -2.47
N ARG A 30 -19.48 -0.12 -2.09
CA ARG A 30 -20.01 -1.26 -2.85
C ARG A 30 -20.77 -2.20 -1.92
N PRO A 31 -21.99 -2.62 -2.27
CA PRO A 31 -22.76 -3.54 -1.44
C PRO A 31 -22.10 -4.92 -1.42
N ILE A 32 -22.06 -5.57 -0.26
CA ILE A 32 -21.69 -6.97 -0.13
C ILE A 32 -22.94 -7.80 -0.44
N THR A 33 -22.87 -8.62 -1.48
CA THR A 33 -24.00 -9.46 -1.90
C THR A 33 -23.99 -10.84 -1.26
N GLN A 34 -22.81 -11.31 -0.82
CA GLN A 34 -22.68 -12.59 -0.10
C GLN A 34 -21.45 -12.56 0.82
N ILE A 35 -21.54 -13.25 1.96
CA ILE A 35 -20.40 -13.53 2.84
C ILE A 35 -20.31 -15.05 2.98
N ALA A 36 -19.25 -15.65 2.46
CA ALA A 36 -19.07 -17.09 2.51
C ALA A 36 -18.70 -17.54 3.94
N PRO A 37 -19.34 -18.60 4.48
CA PRO A 37 -19.00 -19.15 5.79
C PRO A 37 -17.73 -20.02 5.72
N ALA A 38 -16.63 -19.39 5.29
CA ALA A 38 -15.36 -20.03 4.98
C ALA A 38 -14.21 -19.42 5.79
N ALA A 39 -13.07 -20.10 5.78
CA ALA A 39 -11.80 -19.64 6.32
C ALA A 39 -10.72 -19.76 5.24
N PRO A 40 -10.11 -18.64 4.83
CA PRO A 40 -10.44 -17.27 5.22
C PRO A 40 -11.82 -16.81 4.74
N VAL A 41 -12.35 -15.76 5.38
CA VAL A 41 -13.65 -15.19 4.99
C VAL A 41 -13.55 -14.57 3.59
N ARG A 42 -14.53 -14.88 2.75
CA ARG A 42 -14.68 -14.32 1.40
C ARG A 42 -15.97 -13.55 1.29
N LEU A 43 -15.88 -12.37 0.71
CA LEU A 43 -16.98 -11.45 0.49
C LEU A 43 -17.20 -11.34 -1.02
N THR A 44 -18.43 -11.52 -1.47
CA THR A 44 -18.82 -11.26 -2.86
C THR A 44 -19.31 -9.82 -2.97
N ILE A 45 -18.60 -9.02 -3.75
CA ILE A 45 -18.87 -7.62 -4.08
C ILE A 45 -18.69 -7.44 -5.59
N PRO A 46 -19.76 -7.49 -6.39
CA PRO A 46 -19.64 -7.41 -7.84
C PRO A 46 -18.96 -6.14 -8.33
N GLY A 47 -17.96 -6.28 -9.22
CA GLY A 47 -17.26 -5.16 -9.84
C GLY A 47 -16.56 -4.23 -8.86
N HIS A 48 -15.88 -4.79 -7.85
CA HIS A 48 -15.23 -3.98 -6.82
C HIS A 48 -13.97 -3.25 -7.33
N GLY A 49 -13.34 -3.67 -8.44
CA GLY A 49 -12.26 -2.94 -9.09
C GLY A 49 -11.01 -2.69 -8.22
N LEU A 50 -10.72 -3.59 -7.27
CA LEU A 50 -9.55 -3.47 -6.39
C LEU A 50 -8.35 -4.20 -7.02
N PRO A 51 -7.15 -3.60 -7.03
CA PRO A 51 -5.96 -4.23 -7.60
C PRO A 51 -5.26 -5.08 -6.53
N GLY A 52 -5.43 -6.40 -6.61
CA GLY A 52 -4.76 -7.35 -5.71
C GLY A 52 -5.06 -7.05 -4.23
N THR A 53 -4.02 -6.77 -3.43
CA THR A 53 -4.20 -6.46 -2.00
C THR A 53 -4.43 -4.97 -1.75
N TRP A 54 -5.54 -4.61 -1.10
CA TRP A 54 -5.93 -3.23 -0.84
C TRP A 54 -6.38 -2.99 0.61
N LEU A 55 -6.51 -1.72 1.00
CA LEU A 55 -7.09 -1.34 2.30
C LEU A 55 -8.56 -0.97 2.11
N ALA A 56 -9.44 -1.61 2.88
CA ALA A 56 -10.86 -1.33 2.85
C ALA A 56 -11.51 -1.45 4.23
N TRP A 57 -12.51 -0.62 4.48
CA TRP A 57 -13.41 -0.78 5.61
C TRP A 57 -14.61 -1.64 5.19
N ILE A 58 -15.12 -2.39 6.14
CA ILE A 58 -16.40 -3.09 6.02
C ILE A 58 -17.31 -2.50 7.09
N ASP A 59 -18.56 -2.24 6.73
CA ASP A 59 -19.56 -1.69 7.65
C ASP A 59 -20.93 -2.32 7.41
N GLY A 60 -21.76 -2.36 8.45
CA GLY A 60 -23.13 -2.87 8.38
C GLY A 60 -23.31 -4.39 8.26
N VAL A 61 -22.25 -5.18 8.48
CA VAL A 61 -22.37 -6.65 8.52
C VAL A 61 -23.07 -7.09 9.81
N GLN A 62 -24.09 -7.93 9.68
CA GLN A 62 -24.77 -8.59 10.79
C GLN A 62 -24.24 -10.02 10.96
N GLY A 63 -24.27 -10.57 12.17
CA GLY A 63 -23.84 -11.96 12.44
C GLY A 63 -22.32 -12.17 12.52
N MET A 64 -21.50 -11.16 12.23
CA MET A 64 -20.04 -11.19 12.42
C MET A 64 -19.48 -9.77 12.67
N PRO A 65 -19.59 -9.23 13.90
CA PRO A 65 -19.16 -7.86 14.22
C PRO A 65 -17.68 -7.59 13.95
N GLU A 66 -16.84 -8.62 13.99
CA GLU A 66 -15.39 -8.54 13.77
C GLU A 66 -15.02 -8.09 12.34
N LEU A 67 -15.91 -8.34 11.37
CA LEU A 67 -15.78 -7.81 10.02
C LEU A 67 -15.92 -6.29 10.01
N ASN A 68 -16.76 -5.71 10.87
CA ASN A 68 -16.98 -4.27 10.84
C ASN A 68 -15.74 -3.50 11.34
N ARG A 69 -15.42 -2.42 10.64
CA ARG A 69 -14.37 -1.45 10.99
C ARG A 69 -14.93 -0.05 10.89
N ALA A 70 -15.15 0.59 12.04
CA ALA A 70 -15.63 1.97 12.10
C ALA A 70 -14.60 2.92 11.46
N ARG A 71 -14.97 3.54 10.34
CA ARG A 71 -14.13 4.52 9.64
C ARG A 71 -13.72 5.65 10.60
N LEU A 72 -12.49 6.14 10.47
CA LEU A 72 -11.84 7.13 11.34
C LEU A 72 -11.49 6.67 12.77
N ARG A 73 -12.00 5.52 13.22
CA ARG A 73 -11.72 4.99 14.58
C ARG A 73 -10.93 3.70 14.56
N GLN A 74 -11.06 2.91 13.50
CA GLN A 74 -10.40 1.63 13.33
C GLN A 74 -9.66 1.60 12.00
N LEU A 75 -8.50 0.93 12.02
CA LEU A 75 -7.73 0.69 10.81
C LEU A 75 -8.56 -0.17 9.83
N PRO A 76 -8.44 0.09 8.51
CA PRO A 76 -9.08 -0.74 7.50
C PRO A 76 -8.54 -2.17 7.54
N HIS A 77 -9.34 -3.11 7.03
CA HIS A 77 -8.85 -4.44 6.73
C HIS A 77 -7.90 -4.40 5.54
N ARG A 78 -6.96 -5.35 5.53
CA ARG A 78 -6.22 -5.70 4.32
C ARG A 78 -7.03 -6.76 3.58
N VAL A 79 -7.63 -6.38 2.46
CA VAL A 79 -8.41 -7.27 1.59
C VAL A 79 -7.55 -7.73 0.41
N ALA A 80 -7.71 -8.97 -0.03
CA ALA A 80 -7.11 -9.48 -1.25
C ALA A 80 -8.19 -9.73 -2.30
N SER A 81 -8.09 -9.10 -3.47
CA SER A 81 -8.89 -9.43 -4.65
C SER A 81 -8.54 -10.84 -5.11
N ILE A 82 -9.56 -11.70 -5.17
CA ILE A 82 -9.46 -13.06 -5.71
C ILE A 82 -9.85 -13.05 -7.19
N ASP A 83 -10.91 -12.31 -7.51
CA ASP A 83 -11.43 -12.04 -8.85
C ASP A 83 -12.19 -10.70 -8.84
N ASP A 84 -12.83 -10.33 -9.96
CA ASP A 84 -13.55 -9.05 -10.11
C ASP A 84 -14.71 -8.84 -9.14
N ASN A 85 -15.21 -9.93 -8.53
CA ASN A 85 -16.39 -9.95 -7.69
C ASN A 85 -16.12 -10.45 -6.28
N THR A 86 -14.90 -10.87 -5.96
CA THR A 86 -14.61 -11.55 -4.70
C THR A 86 -13.36 -11.00 -4.05
N VAL A 87 -13.49 -10.64 -2.77
CA VAL A 87 -12.35 -10.30 -1.92
C VAL A 87 -12.25 -11.24 -0.73
N GLU A 88 -11.04 -11.44 -0.25
CA GLU A 88 -10.71 -12.27 0.90
C GLU A 88 -10.08 -11.44 2.02
N ILE A 89 -10.46 -11.71 3.27
CA ILE A 89 -9.76 -11.19 4.46
C ILE A 89 -9.11 -12.36 5.18
N ASN A 90 -7.82 -12.54 4.93
CA ASN A 90 -7.06 -13.71 5.39
C ASN A 90 -7.09 -13.91 6.92
N LEU A 91 -7.16 -12.81 7.69
CA LEU A 91 -7.10 -12.82 9.15
C LEU A 91 -8.41 -13.24 9.84
N LEU A 92 -9.50 -13.43 9.11
CA LEU A 92 -10.81 -13.69 9.68
C LEU A 92 -11.39 -15.00 9.14
N SER A 93 -12.13 -15.71 10.00
CA SER A 93 -12.88 -16.93 9.67
C SER A 93 -14.36 -16.69 9.89
N ALA A 94 -15.19 -17.07 8.91
CA ALA A 94 -16.64 -17.07 9.03
C ALA A 94 -17.24 -18.48 9.16
N VAL A 95 -16.40 -19.50 9.42
CA VAL A 95 -16.85 -20.89 9.57
C VAL A 95 -17.87 -21.00 10.72
N GLY A 96 -19.02 -21.61 10.43
CA GLY A 96 -20.10 -21.78 11.40
C GLY A 96 -20.92 -20.53 11.70
N LEU A 97 -20.62 -19.41 11.03
CA LEU A 97 -21.40 -18.18 11.11
C LEU A 97 -22.32 -18.03 9.89
N ALA A 98 -23.38 -17.25 10.03
CA ALA A 98 -24.27 -16.87 8.93
C ALA A 98 -24.34 -15.34 8.77
N PRO A 99 -23.20 -14.66 8.50
CA PRO A 99 -23.17 -13.22 8.38
C PRO A 99 -23.85 -12.75 7.09
N VAL A 100 -24.52 -11.59 7.17
CA VAL A 100 -25.28 -11.02 6.06
C VAL A 100 -25.13 -9.51 5.98
N GLY A 101 -25.39 -8.98 4.77
CA GLY A 101 -25.42 -7.56 4.48
C GLY A 101 -24.05 -6.88 4.54
N GLY A 102 -24.11 -5.56 4.69
CA GLY A 102 -22.94 -4.70 4.78
C GLY A 102 -22.42 -4.19 3.42
N GLN A 103 -21.36 -3.40 3.51
CA GLN A 103 -20.76 -2.71 2.38
C GLN A 103 -19.24 -2.67 2.51
N LEU A 104 -18.57 -2.77 1.37
CA LEU A 104 -17.16 -2.49 1.20
C LEU A 104 -16.98 -0.98 0.95
N ILE A 105 -16.07 -0.36 1.69
CA ILE A 105 -15.78 1.07 1.60
C ILE A 105 -14.27 1.22 1.43
N TYR A 106 -13.84 1.90 0.37
CA TYR A 106 -12.41 2.07 0.08
C TYR A 106 -12.15 3.34 -0.72
N GLN A 107 -10.92 3.79 -0.70
CA GLN A 107 -10.43 4.78 -1.65
C GLN A 107 -9.92 4.03 -2.88
N PRO A 108 -10.41 4.34 -4.10
CA PRO A 108 -10.01 3.61 -5.29
C PRO A 108 -8.55 3.88 -5.64
N PRO A 109 -7.89 2.95 -6.34
CA PRO A 109 -6.52 3.15 -6.79
C PRO A 109 -6.43 4.34 -7.75
N VAL A 110 -5.32 5.06 -7.70
CA VAL A 110 -4.98 6.03 -8.75
C VAL A 110 -4.62 5.29 -10.03
N ASP A 111 -5.08 5.80 -11.17
CA ASP A 111 -4.62 5.30 -12.47
C ASP A 111 -3.18 5.77 -12.71
N LEU A 112 -2.30 4.82 -13.01
CA LEU A 112 -0.88 5.06 -13.26
C LEU A 112 -0.51 4.79 -14.72
N ALA A 113 -1.49 4.57 -15.60
CA ALA A 113 -1.25 4.31 -17.01
C ALA A 113 -0.47 5.47 -17.67
N GLY A 114 0.67 5.14 -18.27
CA GLY A 114 1.56 6.11 -18.92
C GLY A 114 2.28 7.06 -17.97
N ALA A 115 2.17 6.88 -16.64
CA ALA A 115 2.85 7.72 -15.68
C ALA A 115 4.33 7.34 -15.52
N GLU A 116 5.17 8.34 -15.26
CA GLU A 116 6.53 8.13 -14.79
C GLU A 116 6.56 8.20 -13.26
N VAL A 117 7.35 7.34 -12.63
CA VAL A 117 7.55 7.36 -11.18
C VAL A 117 9.03 7.53 -10.89
N ARG A 118 9.35 8.47 -10.00
CA ARG A 118 10.71 8.71 -9.53
C ARG A 118 10.74 8.84 -8.01
N MET A 119 11.67 8.13 -7.40
CA MET A 119 12.06 8.35 -6.01
C MET A 119 13.45 8.97 -5.96
N GLN A 120 13.62 10.07 -5.23
CA GLN A 120 14.94 10.64 -4.96
C GLN A 120 15.26 10.53 -3.47
N ILE A 121 16.45 10.03 -3.18
CA ILE A 121 17.02 9.99 -1.83
C ILE A 121 18.07 11.09 -1.73
N ARG A 122 18.02 11.91 -0.69
CA ARG A 122 18.87 13.08 -0.48
C ARG A 122 19.46 13.12 0.93
N ASP A 123 20.60 13.79 1.09
CA ASP A 123 21.23 14.01 2.39
C ASP A 123 20.36 14.83 3.36
N ALA A 124 19.63 15.80 2.84
CA ALA A 124 18.68 16.65 3.56
C ALA A 124 17.58 17.16 2.60
N PRO A 125 16.47 17.74 3.12
CA PRO A 125 15.46 18.37 2.28
C PRO A 125 16.07 19.44 1.36
N GLY A 126 15.92 19.27 0.04
CA GLY A 126 16.52 20.16 -0.96
C GLY A 126 18.03 20.01 -1.17
N GLY A 127 18.67 19.04 -0.50
CA GLY A 127 20.10 18.79 -0.60
C GLY A 127 20.50 17.86 -1.76
N THR A 128 21.69 17.29 -1.64
CA THR A 128 22.34 16.49 -2.69
C THR A 128 21.61 15.16 -2.90
N VAL A 129 21.38 14.78 -4.16
CA VAL A 129 20.81 13.46 -4.49
C VAL A 129 21.87 12.38 -4.27
N LEU A 130 21.57 11.44 -3.39
CA LEU A 130 22.42 10.30 -3.05
C LEU A 130 22.07 9.05 -3.88
N MET A 131 20.80 8.89 -4.26
CA MET A 131 20.31 7.78 -5.06
C MET A 131 18.99 8.17 -5.74
N THR A 132 18.75 7.63 -6.93
CA THR A 132 17.47 7.75 -7.63
C THR A 132 16.96 6.36 -7.97
N LEU A 133 15.67 6.10 -7.69
CA LEU A 133 14.95 4.94 -8.20
C LEU A 133 13.91 5.42 -9.21
N ALA A 134 13.67 4.62 -10.24
CA ALA A 134 12.70 4.88 -11.29
C ALA A 134 12.04 3.57 -11.74
N LEU A 135 11.00 3.67 -12.56
CA LEU A 135 10.41 2.48 -13.20
C LEU A 135 11.48 1.71 -13.99
N GLY A 136 11.57 0.39 -13.78
CA GLY A 136 12.62 -0.45 -14.35
C GLY A 136 13.98 -0.35 -13.62
N SER A 137 14.09 0.49 -12.59
CA SER A 137 15.30 0.67 -11.78
C SER A 137 14.94 0.87 -10.31
N GLY A 138 14.53 -0.22 -9.67
CA GLY A 138 14.16 -0.27 -8.25
C GLY A 138 12.71 0.12 -7.95
N LEU A 139 11.93 0.59 -8.93
CA LEU A 139 10.47 0.74 -8.83
C LEU A 139 9.78 -0.04 -9.95
N GLU A 140 8.62 -0.61 -9.65
CA GLU A 140 7.74 -1.24 -10.66
C GLU A 140 6.28 -0.91 -10.38
N ILE A 141 5.47 -0.76 -11.43
CA ILE A 141 4.02 -0.71 -11.29
C ILE A 141 3.51 -2.13 -11.11
N ALA A 142 3.12 -2.47 -9.89
CA ALA A 142 2.64 -3.81 -9.53
C ALA A 142 1.11 -3.98 -9.71
N GLY A 143 0.42 -2.91 -10.10
CA GLY A 143 -1.02 -2.87 -10.33
C GLY A 143 -1.54 -1.43 -10.26
N ALA A 144 -2.84 -1.21 -10.49
CA ALA A 144 -3.43 0.11 -10.35
C ALA A 144 -3.13 0.69 -8.96
N GLY A 145 -2.70 1.95 -8.92
CA GLY A 145 -2.33 2.64 -7.69
C GLY A 145 -1.27 1.92 -6.83
N THR A 146 -0.52 0.97 -7.39
CA THR A 146 0.39 0.11 -6.60
C THR A 146 1.79 0.14 -7.22
N ILE A 147 2.76 0.61 -6.43
CA ILE A 147 4.16 0.68 -6.84
C ILE A 147 4.96 -0.19 -5.88
N SER A 148 5.66 -1.21 -6.38
CA SER A 148 6.65 -1.92 -5.60
C SER A 148 7.97 -1.16 -5.65
N ARG A 149 8.72 -1.23 -4.55
CA ARG A 149 10.05 -0.67 -4.45
C ARG A 149 11.00 -1.73 -3.97
N GLU A 150 12.18 -1.74 -4.56
CA GLU A 150 13.28 -2.61 -4.21
C GLU A 150 14.61 -1.87 -4.28
N ILE A 151 15.42 -2.06 -3.24
CA ILE A 151 16.84 -1.73 -3.24
C ILE A 151 17.58 -3.02 -2.93
N SER A 152 18.39 -3.50 -3.87
CA SER A 152 19.08 -4.79 -3.75
C SER A 152 20.04 -4.80 -2.55
N ALA A 153 20.33 -6.00 -2.03
CA ALA A 153 21.33 -6.21 -0.99
C ALA A 153 22.70 -5.58 -1.34
N SER A 154 23.13 -5.66 -2.60
CA SER A 154 24.38 -5.03 -3.05
C SER A 154 24.32 -3.51 -3.01
N ALA A 155 23.19 -2.92 -3.41
CA ALA A 155 22.99 -1.47 -3.36
C ALA A 155 22.88 -0.96 -1.92
N THR A 156 22.17 -1.68 -1.03
CA THR A 156 22.09 -1.30 0.39
C THR A 156 23.42 -1.45 1.11
N ALA A 157 24.24 -2.45 0.76
CA ALA A 157 25.60 -2.62 1.28
C ALA A 157 26.52 -1.44 0.91
N ALA A 158 26.34 -0.87 -0.29
CA ALA A 158 27.17 0.22 -0.82
C ALA A 158 26.79 1.61 -0.29
N LEU A 159 25.68 1.75 0.46
CA LEU A 159 25.30 3.04 1.03
C LEU A 159 26.39 3.53 2.01
N GLU A 160 26.83 4.78 1.88
CA GLU A 160 27.88 5.35 2.75
C GLU A 160 27.32 6.20 3.90
N TRP A 161 26.02 6.53 3.85
CA TRP A 161 25.31 7.35 4.83
C TRP A 161 24.48 6.49 5.81
N SER A 162 24.17 7.07 6.98
CA SER A 162 23.34 6.45 8.02
C SER A 162 21.93 7.06 8.11
N ALA A 163 21.73 8.25 7.54
CA ALA A 163 20.45 8.94 7.47
C ALA A 163 20.32 9.70 6.15
N ALA A 164 19.09 9.81 5.66
CA ALA A 164 18.73 10.55 4.46
C ALA A 164 17.24 10.96 4.53
N VAL A 165 16.78 11.68 3.53
CA VAL A 165 15.35 11.89 3.27
C VAL A 165 15.00 11.42 1.87
N TYR A 166 13.73 11.12 1.62
CA TYR A 166 13.26 10.79 0.29
C TYR A 166 11.97 11.51 -0.08
N ASP A 167 11.74 11.58 -1.37
CA ASP A 167 10.48 11.92 -2.01
C ASP A 167 10.14 10.91 -3.11
N VAL A 168 8.85 10.69 -3.35
CA VAL A 168 8.34 9.91 -4.48
C VAL A 168 7.35 10.77 -5.25
N ASP A 169 7.72 11.10 -6.48
CA ASP A 169 6.95 11.89 -7.41
C ASP A 169 6.42 11.00 -8.54
N VAL A 170 5.16 11.23 -8.91
CA VAL A 170 4.52 10.64 -10.08
C VAL A 170 4.25 11.77 -11.07
N THR A 171 4.76 11.63 -12.28
CA THR A 171 4.48 12.54 -13.40
C THR A 171 3.49 11.87 -14.33
N TYR A 172 2.35 12.52 -14.57
CA TYR A 172 1.29 12.03 -15.44
C TYR A 172 1.52 12.42 -16.90
N PRO A 173 0.86 11.75 -17.86
CA PRO A 173 0.98 12.08 -19.29
C PRO A 173 0.63 13.53 -19.65
N ASP A 174 -0.19 14.20 -18.83
CA ASP A 174 -0.55 15.62 -19.00
C ASP A 174 0.52 16.59 -18.46
N GLY A 175 1.63 16.08 -17.92
CA GLY A 175 2.70 16.84 -17.29
C GLY A 175 2.46 17.20 -15.82
N THR A 176 1.31 16.82 -15.25
CA THR A 176 1.04 17.03 -13.82
C THR A 176 2.01 16.21 -12.99
N VAL A 177 2.61 16.83 -11.97
CA VAL A 177 3.49 16.15 -11.00
C VAL A 177 2.82 16.12 -9.64
N HIS A 178 2.72 14.92 -9.05
CA HIS A 178 2.22 14.73 -7.70
C HIS A 178 3.25 14.00 -6.83
N ARG A 179 3.59 14.63 -5.70
CA ARG A 179 4.36 13.99 -4.65
C ARG A 179 3.42 13.19 -3.74
N TYR A 180 3.57 11.88 -3.73
CA TYR A 180 2.71 11.00 -2.95
C TYR A 180 3.34 10.55 -1.64
N TYR A 181 4.66 10.35 -1.62
CA TYR A 181 5.39 9.94 -0.43
C TYR A 181 6.59 10.83 -0.20
N SER A 182 6.91 11.00 1.08
CA SER A 182 8.19 11.55 1.53
C SER A 182 8.50 10.99 2.91
N GLY A 183 9.73 11.15 3.39
CA GLY A 183 10.04 10.77 4.76
C GLY A 183 11.52 10.64 5.04
N PRO A 184 11.87 10.43 6.31
CA PRO A 184 13.24 10.11 6.69
C PRO A 184 13.59 8.66 6.34
N ILE A 185 14.86 8.43 6.06
CA ILE A 185 15.47 7.10 5.94
C ILE A 185 16.52 6.96 7.04
N THR A 186 16.51 5.84 7.74
CA THR A 186 17.60 5.42 8.62
C THR A 186 18.23 4.14 8.09
N VAL A 187 19.56 4.09 8.09
CA VAL A 187 20.33 2.94 7.62
C VAL A 187 21.07 2.30 8.80
N SER A 188 20.78 1.04 9.08
CA SER A 188 21.48 0.24 10.09
C SER A 188 22.47 -0.72 9.45
N ARG A 189 23.52 -1.08 10.17
CA ARG A 189 24.33 -2.26 9.87
C ARG A 189 23.59 -3.43 10.53
N GLY A 190 23.10 -4.41 9.76
CA GLY A 190 22.32 -5.52 10.31
C GLY A 190 23.05 -6.18 11.50
N GLY A 191 22.32 -6.48 12.57
CA GLY A 191 22.85 -7.09 13.81
C GLY A 191 22.88 -6.14 15.00
N GLY A 192 21.73 -5.93 15.63
CA GLY A 192 21.62 -5.16 16.87
C GLY A 192 20.17 -4.99 17.28
N CYS A 193 19.56 -6.05 17.82
CA CYS A 193 18.41 -5.90 18.68
C CYS A 193 18.97 -5.42 20.03
N ASP A 194 18.98 -4.11 20.26
CA ASP A 194 19.09 -3.61 21.63
C ASP A 194 17.74 -3.89 22.30
N GLY A 195 17.74 -4.91 23.15
CA GLY A 195 16.60 -5.31 23.99
C GLY A 195 16.34 -4.34 25.14
#